data_AF-A0A2D6FXI3-F1
#
_entry.id   AF-A0A2D6FXI3-F1
#
_cell.length_a   1.000
_cell.length_b   1.000
_cell.length_c   1.000
_cell.angle_alpha   90.00
_cell.angle_beta   90.00
_cell.angle_gamma   90.00
#
_symmetry.space_group_name_H-M   'P 1'
#
loop_
_entity.id
_entity.type
_entity.pdbx_description
1 polymer ?
#
loop_
_entity_poly.entity_id
_entity_poly.type
_entity_poly.pdbx_seq_one_letter_code
_entity_poly.pdbx_strand_id
1 'polypeptide(L)'
;MSEEEFADAANRRPLRRDFYRRMGQDGFTDAEIEKSLSDIRMTAERMEAALAENGPWIMGEKFSIADCAIAPSIDRMEDLGYGGIWDDDCPNVAAWLDAMKARPSYGKTYYAKTRFSDIYPGINDPA
;
A
#
# COMPACT_ATOMS: atom_id res chain seq x y z
N MET A 1 17.18 10.29 -19.88
CA MET A 1 16.35 9.84 -21.01
C MET A 1 15.74 11.08 -21.64
N SER A 2 15.74 11.22 -22.96
CA SER A 2 15.10 12.36 -23.62
C SER A 2 13.57 12.29 -23.50
N GLU A 3 12.86 13.40 -23.76
CA GLU A 3 11.39 13.40 -23.82
C GLU A 3 10.86 12.40 -24.86
N GLU A 4 11.54 12.28 -26.01
CA GLU A 4 11.20 11.35 -27.08
C GLU A 4 11.34 9.89 -26.64
N GLU A 5 12.47 9.55 -26.01
CA GLU A 5 12.70 8.21 -25.46
C GLU A 5 11.69 7.85 -24.36
N PHE A 6 11.29 8.83 -23.53
CA PHE A 6 10.26 8.65 -22.51
C PHE A 6 8.87 8.42 -23.13
N ALA A 7 8.50 9.22 -24.13
CA ALA A 7 7.22 9.08 -24.83
C ALA A 7 7.10 7.70 -25.49
N ASP A 8 8.18 7.23 -26.13
CA ASP A 8 8.25 5.89 -26.72
C ASP A 8 8.14 4.78 -25.67
N ALA A 9 8.85 4.92 -24.55
CA ALA A 9 8.75 3.98 -23.44
C ALA A 9 7.33 3.90 -22.86
N ALA A 10 6.66 5.05 -22.71
CA ALA A 10 5.27 5.13 -22.25
C ALA A 10 4.29 4.51 -23.27
N ASN A 11 4.49 4.77 -24.57
CA ASN A 11 3.65 4.25 -25.64
C ASN A 11 3.74 2.72 -25.80
N ARG A 12 4.90 2.12 -25.48
CA ARG A 12 5.07 0.66 -25.43
C ARG A 12 4.24 -0.03 -24.33
N ARG A 13 3.65 0.73 -23.41
CA ARG A 13 2.84 0.24 -22.28
C ARG A 13 1.42 0.80 -22.33
N PRO A 14 0.59 0.39 -23.31
CA PRO A 14 -0.68 1.07 -23.63
C PRO A 14 -1.65 1.18 -22.44
N LEU A 15 -1.72 0.17 -21.57
CA LEU A 15 -2.58 0.20 -20.36
C LEU A 15 -2.09 1.17 -19.26
N ARG A 16 -0.81 1.53 -19.28
CA ARG A 16 -0.19 2.42 -18.27
C ARG A 16 0.32 3.72 -18.88
N ARG A 17 0.05 3.96 -20.17
CA ARG A 17 0.58 5.12 -20.90
C ARG A 17 0.23 6.43 -20.20
N ASP A 18 -1.02 6.58 -19.80
CA ASP A 18 -1.50 7.81 -19.16
C ASP A 18 -0.93 7.96 -17.74
N PHE A 19 -0.68 6.85 -17.04
CA PHE A 19 0.03 6.85 -15.76
C PHE A 19 1.47 7.33 -15.91
N TYR A 20 2.22 6.79 -16.87
CA TYR A 20 3.60 7.23 -17.13
C TYR A 20 3.63 8.70 -17.53
N ARG A 21 2.72 9.15 -18.39
CA ARG A 21 2.63 10.57 -18.76
C ARG A 21 2.36 11.49 -17.58
N ARG A 22 1.47 11.08 -16.65
CA ARG A 22 1.21 11.83 -15.41
C ARG A 22 2.40 11.86 -14.46
N MET A 23 3.09 10.73 -14.32
CA MET A 23 4.32 10.63 -13.52
C MET A 23 5.45 11.50 -14.11
N GLY A 24 5.45 11.74 -15.42
CA GLY A 24 6.52 12.49 -16.07
C GLY A 24 7.90 11.85 -15.87
N GLN A 25 8.94 12.62 -16.17
CA GLN A 25 10.32 12.18 -15.95
C GLN A 25 10.79 12.41 -14.51
N ASP A 26 10.17 13.37 -13.82
CA ASP A 26 10.57 13.84 -12.49
C ASP A 26 9.75 13.21 -11.35
N GLY A 27 8.75 12.37 -11.67
CA GLY A 27 7.87 11.76 -10.69
C GLY A 27 6.56 12.53 -10.49
N PHE A 28 5.71 12.01 -9.61
CA PHE A 28 4.47 12.67 -9.25
C PHE A 28 4.73 13.97 -8.48
N THR A 29 3.83 14.93 -8.64
CA THR A 29 3.88 16.17 -7.87
C THR A 29 3.62 15.89 -6.39
N ASP A 30 4.17 16.74 -5.50
CA ASP A 30 3.93 16.64 -4.05
C ASP A 30 2.43 16.61 -3.72
N ALA A 31 1.63 17.41 -4.42
CA ALA A 31 0.17 17.44 -4.24
C ALA A 31 -0.51 16.11 -4.61
N GLU A 32 -0.02 15.40 -5.64
CA GLU A 32 -0.54 14.07 -5.99
C GLU A 32 -0.12 13.00 -4.96
N ILE A 33 1.09 13.12 -4.41
CA ILE A 33 1.59 12.25 -3.36
C ILE A 33 0.77 12.46 -2.08
N GLU A 34 0.62 13.71 -1.64
CA GLU A 34 -0.16 14.09 -0.46
C GLU A 34 -1.62 13.62 -0.59
N LYS A 35 -2.24 13.83 -1.75
CA LYS A 35 -3.59 13.34 -2.03
C LYS A 35 -3.69 11.82 -1.87
N SER A 36 -2.70 11.09 -2.37
CA SER A 36 -2.65 9.63 -2.30
C SER A 36 -2.46 9.14 -0.86
N LEU A 37 -1.59 9.78 -0.09
CA LEU A 37 -1.39 9.49 1.34
C LEU A 37 -2.68 9.77 2.15
N SER A 38 -3.38 10.86 1.84
CA SER A 38 -4.68 11.18 2.45
C SER A 38 -5.75 10.13 2.13
N ASP A 39 -5.79 9.59 0.91
CA ASP A 39 -6.74 8.52 0.55
C ASP A 39 -6.45 7.21 1.29
N ILE A 40 -5.18 6.87 1.51
CA ILE A 40 -4.77 5.72 2.33
C ILE A 40 -5.15 5.94 3.79
N ARG A 41 -4.92 7.15 4.31
CA ARG A 41 -5.30 7.52 5.67
C ARG A 41 -6.81 7.38 5.89
N MET A 42 -7.63 7.92 4.99
CA MET A 42 -9.09 7.76 5.04
C MET A 42 -9.50 6.27 4.98
N THR A 43 -8.76 5.44 4.25
CA THR A 43 -8.99 4.00 4.21
C THR A 43 -8.71 3.35 5.58
N ALA A 44 -7.61 3.71 6.24
CA ALA A 44 -7.29 3.22 7.58
C ALA A 44 -8.36 3.63 8.61
N GLU A 45 -8.84 4.89 8.59
CA GLU A 45 -9.90 5.36 9.49
C GLU A 45 -11.21 4.58 9.32
N ARG A 46 -11.57 4.25 8.08
CA ARG A 46 -12.75 3.43 7.78
C ARG A 46 -12.57 1.98 8.22
N MET A 47 -11.37 1.43 8.07
CA MET A 47 -11.04 0.10 8.58
C MET A 47 -11.13 0.08 10.11
N GLU A 48 -10.54 1.08 10.78
CA GLU A 48 -10.57 1.23 12.23
C GLU A 48 -12.00 1.21 12.75
N ALA A 49 -12.89 2.02 12.18
CA ALA A 49 -14.31 2.02 12.56
C ALA A 49 -14.98 0.65 12.39
N ALA A 50 -14.77 -0.02 11.25
CA ALA A 50 -15.38 -1.33 10.99
C ALA A 50 -14.85 -2.43 11.93
N LEU A 51 -13.54 -2.42 12.20
CA LEU A 51 -12.86 -3.38 13.05
C LEU A 51 -13.21 -3.16 14.53
N ALA A 52 -13.33 -1.90 14.97
CA ALA A 52 -13.76 -1.57 16.32
C ALA A 52 -15.20 -2.00 16.60
N GLU A 53 -16.08 -1.91 15.60
CA GLU A 53 -17.49 -2.28 15.75
C GLU A 53 -17.69 -3.79 15.80
N ASN A 54 -17.06 -4.55 14.89
CA ASN A 54 -17.41 -5.96 14.66
C ASN A 54 -16.21 -6.92 14.52
N GLY A 55 -14.97 -6.47 14.74
CA GLY A 55 -13.73 -7.21 14.46
C GLY A 55 -13.63 -8.65 15.02
N PRO A 56 -12.60 -9.42 14.63
CA PRO A 56 -11.27 -8.92 14.28
C PRO A 56 -10.96 -8.80 12.77
N TRP A 57 -11.89 -9.16 11.89
CA TRP A 57 -11.77 -8.99 10.44
C TRP A 57 -12.74 -7.92 9.94
N ILE A 58 -12.51 -7.39 8.74
CA ILE A 58 -13.27 -6.23 8.23
C ILE A 58 -14.78 -6.47 8.18
N MET A 59 -15.19 -7.71 7.89
CA MET A 59 -16.60 -8.10 7.81
C MET A 59 -17.09 -8.86 9.05
N GLY A 60 -16.35 -8.79 10.16
CA GLY A 60 -16.77 -9.35 11.43
C GLY A 60 -15.82 -10.40 12.00
N GLU A 61 -16.40 -11.44 12.61
CA GLU A 61 -15.67 -12.58 13.18
C GLU A 61 -14.88 -13.40 12.15
N LYS A 62 -15.27 -13.34 10.87
CA LYS A 62 -14.73 -14.22 9.82
C LYS A 62 -13.90 -13.47 8.80
N PHE A 63 -12.71 -14.01 8.55
CA PHE A 63 -11.86 -13.61 7.44
C PHE A 63 -12.59 -13.74 6.10
N SER A 64 -12.46 -12.73 5.25
CA SER A 64 -13.25 -12.61 4.03
C SER A 64 -12.43 -12.07 2.85
N ILE A 65 -13.07 -11.96 1.69
CA ILE A 65 -12.47 -11.31 0.52
C ILE A 65 -12.15 -9.83 0.75
N ALA A 66 -12.84 -9.16 1.69
CA ALA A 66 -12.55 -7.77 2.02
C ALA A 66 -11.12 -7.63 2.58
N ASP A 67 -10.72 -8.54 3.46
CA ASP A 67 -9.36 -8.58 4.04
C ASP A 67 -8.31 -8.86 2.96
N CYS A 68 -8.57 -9.82 2.07
CA CYS A 68 -7.71 -10.10 0.93
C CYS A 68 -7.54 -8.90 -0.02
N ALA A 69 -8.61 -8.12 -0.21
CA ALA A 69 -8.60 -7.01 -1.17
C ALA A 69 -7.73 -5.85 -0.69
N ILE A 70 -7.70 -5.57 0.61
CA ILE A 70 -6.99 -4.40 1.16
C ILE A 70 -5.60 -4.72 1.70
N ALA A 71 -5.33 -5.97 2.13
CA ALA A 71 -4.05 -6.36 2.69
C ALA A 71 -2.83 -6.02 1.82
N PRO A 72 -2.82 -6.21 0.49
CA PRO A 72 -1.67 -5.83 -0.33
C PRO A 72 -1.32 -4.34 -0.27
N SER A 73 -2.33 -3.48 -0.11
CA SER A 73 -2.10 -2.03 -0.03
C SER A 73 -1.52 -1.63 1.32
N ILE A 74 -2.12 -2.09 2.43
CA ILE A 74 -1.62 -1.79 3.78
C ILE A 74 -0.22 -2.37 3.99
N ASP A 75 -0.01 -3.61 3.55
CA ASP A 75 1.30 -4.26 3.59
C ASP A 75 2.37 -3.47 2.84
N ARG A 76 2.06 -3.00 1.63
CA ARG A 76 2.99 -2.19 0.84
C ARG A 76 3.33 -0.88 1.53
N MET A 77 2.35 -0.21 2.14
CA MET A 77 2.61 1.05 2.82
C MET A 77 3.52 0.84 4.03
N GLU A 78 3.33 -0.24 4.79
CA GLU A 78 4.26 -0.62 5.85
C GLU A 78 5.67 -0.94 5.28
N ASP A 79 5.73 -1.70 4.19
CA ASP A 79 6.99 -2.06 3.50
C ASP A 79 7.81 -0.84 3.05
N LEU A 80 7.13 0.26 2.75
CA LEU A 80 7.71 1.53 2.33
C LEU A 80 7.97 2.49 3.50
N GLY A 81 7.77 2.06 4.75
CA GLY A 81 8.02 2.89 5.94
C GLY A 81 6.87 3.82 6.33
N TYR A 82 5.69 3.69 5.72
CA TYR A 82 4.52 4.53 6.01
C TYR A 82 3.57 3.95 7.08
N GLY A 83 4.04 3.03 7.93
CA GLY A 83 3.23 2.44 9.01
C GLY A 83 2.59 3.49 9.95
N GLY A 84 3.30 4.60 10.17
CA GLY A 84 2.83 5.73 10.98
C GLY A 84 1.52 6.37 10.52
N ILE A 85 1.00 6.06 9.33
CA ILE A 85 -0.33 6.51 8.88
C ILE A 85 -1.45 5.99 9.80
N TRP A 86 -1.28 4.83 10.45
CA TRP A 86 -2.31 4.21 11.30
C TRP A 86 -1.82 3.83 12.71
N ASP A 87 -0.51 3.84 12.98
CA ASP A 87 0.04 3.36 14.26
C ASP A 87 -0.41 4.20 15.48
N ASP A 88 -0.66 5.50 15.30
CA ASP A 88 -0.94 6.41 16.43
C ASP A 88 -2.40 6.35 16.93
N ASP A 89 -3.37 6.12 16.03
CA ASP A 89 -4.79 6.28 16.36
C ASP A 89 -5.73 5.27 15.68
N CYS A 90 -5.20 4.30 14.95
CA CYS A 90 -5.96 3.18 14.37
C CYS A 90 -5.46 1.83 14.91
N PRO A 91 -5.56 1.58 16.23
CA PRO A 91 -4.99 0.39 16.86
C PRO A 91 -5.61 -0.92 16.39
N ASN A 92 -6.87 -0.92 15.94
CA ASN A 92 -7.50 -2.12 15.41
C ASN A 92 -6.96 -2.46 14.01
N VAL A 93 -6.53 -1.46 13.23
CA VAL A 93 -5.84 -1.69 11.95
C VAL A 93 -4.48 -2.36 12.18
N ALA A 94 -3.70 -1.89 13.15
CA ALA A 94 -2.43 -2.52 13.53
C ALA A 94 -2.64 -3.98 13.98
N ALA A 95 -3.62 -4.22 14.86
CA ALA A 95 -3.96 -5.57 15.31
C ALA A 95 -4.44 -6.48 14.17
N TRP A 96 -5.22 -5.94 13.23
CA TRP A 96 -5.64 -6.66 12.03
C TRP A 96 -4.46 -7.01 11.13
N LEU A 97 -3.49 -6.12 10.96
CA LEU A 97 -2.30 -6.37 10.15
C LEU A 97 -1.42 -7.47 10.77
N ASP A 98 -1.27 -7.46 12.09
CA ASP A 98 -0.58 -8.53 12.82
C ASP A 98 -1.29 -9.88 12.66
N ALA A 99 -2.63 -9.88 12.78
CA ALA A 99 -3.44 -11.06 12.54
C ALA A 99 -3.31 -11.56 11.09
N MET A 100 -3.22 -10.66 10.11
CA MET A 100 -2.96 -10.99 8.70
C MET A 100 -1.60 -11.65 8.51
N LYS A 101 -0.53 -11.07 9.07
CA LYS A 101 0.84 -11.59 9.02
C LYS A 101 0.98 -12.98 9.64
N ALA A 102 0.21 -13.25 10.69
CA ALA A 102 0.19 -14.57 11.35
C ALA A 102 -0.45 -15.68 10.50
N ARG A 103 -1.17 -15.36 9.42
CA ARG A 103 -1.82 -16.38 8.58
C ARG A 103 -0.79 -17.14 7.73
N PRO A 104 -0.89 -18.47 7.60
CA PRO A 104 0.00 -19.25 6.73
C PRO A 104 -0.02 -18.81 5.25
N SER A 105 -1.13 -18.25 4.79
CA SER A 105 -1.25 -17.71 3.43
C SER A 105 -0.37 -16.48 3.22
N TYR A 106 -0.18 -15.65 4.25
CA TYR A 106 0.61 -14.43 4.16
C TYR A 106 2.07 -14.76 3.84
N GLY A 107 2.69 -15.68 4.60
CA GLY A 107 4.07 -16.11 4.32
C GLY A 107 4.26 -16.79 2.95
N LYS A 108 3.20 -17.38 2.38
CA LYS A 108 3.23 -17.92 1.00
C LYS A 108 3.11 -16.84 -0.07
N THR A 109 2.43 -15.74 0.24
CA THR A 109 2.27 -14.59 -0.66
C THR A 109 3.52 -13.70 -0.65
N TYR A 110 4.03 -13.38 0.54
CA TYR A 110 5.16 -12.48 0.76
C TYR A 110 6.44 -13.25 1.11
N TYR A 111 6.85 -14.15 0.21
CA TYR A 111 8.11 -14.88 0.35
C TYR A 111 9.30 -13.99 0.02
N ALA A 112 10.52 -14.44 0.34
CA ALA A 112 11.73 -13.66 0.13
C ALA A 112 11.84 -13.09 -1.30
N LYS A 113 12.22 -11.80 -1.40
CA LYS A 113 12.39 -11.04 -2.64
C LYS A 113 11.09 -10.63 -3.34
N THR A 114 9.96 -10.65 -2.64
CA THR A 114 8.68 -10.12 -3.15
C THR A 114 8.37 -8.72 -2.65
N ARG A 115 8.95 -8.33 -1.51
CA ARG A 115 8.82 -6.99 -0.93
C ARG A 115 9.83 -6.03 -1.55
N PHE A 116 9.50 -4.74 -1.54
CA PHE A 116 10.40 -3.70 -2.02
C PHE A 116 11.60 -3.54 -1.10
N SER A 117 11.41 -3.64 0.21
CA SER A 117 12.50 -3.60 1.19
C SER A 117 13.52 -4.72 1.02
N ASP A 118 13.11 -5.89 0.49
CA ASP A 118 14.03 -6.98 0.13
C ASP A 118 14.94 -6.64 -1.07
N ILE A 119 14.45 -5.78 -1.97
CA ILE A 119 15.10 -5.46 -3.24
C ILE A 119 15.91 -4.15 -3.13
N TYR A 120 15.40 -3.19 -2.35
CA TYR A 120 15.95 -1.85 -2.18
C TYR A 120 16.18 -1.60 -0.69
N PRO A 121 17.36 -1.96 -0.15
CA PRO A 121 17.69 -1.70 1.25
C PRO A 121 17.59 -0.20 1.58
N GLY A 122 16.97 0.12 2.72
CA GLY A 122 16.80 1.50 3.20
C GLY A 122 15.61 2.26 2.58
N ILE A 123 14.81 1.63 1.71
CA ILE A 123 13.63 2.28 1.11
C ILE A 123 12.56 2.69 2.13
N ASN A 124 12.58 2.09 3.31
CA ASN A 124 11.68 2.35 4.43
C ASN A 124 12.30 3.25 5.51
N ASP A 125 13.51 3.77 5.28
CA ASP A 125 14.14 4.70 6.20
C ASP A 125 13.40 6.06 6.14
N PRO A 126 13.16 6.73 7.28
CA PRO A 126 12.66 8.10 7.28
C PRO A 126 13.61 9.02 6.50
N ALA A 127 13.05 9.87 5.63
CA ALA A 127 13.81 10.86 4.87
C ALA A 127 14.50 11.91 5.76
#